data_AF-A0A094HVF8-F1
#
_entry.id   AF-A0A094HVF8-F1
#
_cell.length_a   1.000
_cell.length_b   1.000
_cell.length_c   1.000
_cell.angle_alpha   90.00
_cell.angle_beta   90.00
_cell.angle_gamma   90.00
#
_symmetry.space_group_name_H-M   'P 1'
#
loop_
_entity.id
_entity.type
_entity.pdbx_description
1 polymer ?
#
loop_
_entity_poly.entity_id
_entity_poly.type
_entity_poly.pdbx_seq_one_letter_code
_entity_poly.pdbx_strand_id
1 'polypeptide(L)'
;MHRPDFLSDELQQGPSLSPWADFIAPRLQKYPHHEQKITSWRFLGRGVDGTVLKVCFGDGEPVAMKVFYHTTRPKPVDGIIRYWPFERECQNMSLLQKVRCGIEHSSPIDLRSEINTRQKAARNLWAFSTEGSKGRISQACETVAVSSMPNMTNCHGWMKVPGKTLSHLGFDPSLDFYAIIYDFIAPSKQELGVVQAQLDFFYIIGFSVESLKADNWEGKGLLVDFSDILSPLDRFWCPSLVRYEAGAMF
;
A
#
# COMPACT_ATOMS: atom_id res chain seq x y z
N MET A 1 24.81 5.15 3.95
CA MET A 1 23.48 5.41 4.54
C MET A 1 22.83 4.07 4.85
N HIS A 2 22.41 3.81 6.09
CA HIS A 2 21.75 2.55 6.46
C HIS A 2 20.40 2.41 5.75
N ARG A 3 20.06 1.19 5.32
CA ARG A 3 18.76 0.88 4.70
C ARG A 3 17.65 1.05 5.75
N PRO A 4 16.51 1.68 5.42
CA PRO A 4 15.37 1.71 6.33
C PRO A 4 14.86 0.31 6.69
N ASP A 5 14.43 0.11 7.93
CA ASP A 5 14.05 -1.21 8.47
C ASP A 5 12.76 -1.78 7.85
N PHE A 6 11.95 -0.94 7.22
CA PHE A 6 10.71 -1.32 6.50
C PHE A 6 10.97 -1.76 5.04
N LEU A 7 12.23 -1.89 4.63
CA LEU A 7 12.61 -2.42 3.32
C LEU A 7 13.28 -3.79 3.47
N SER A 8 13.00 -4.70 2.54
CA SER A 8 13.73 -5.95 2.36
C SER A 8 14.47 -5.93 1.03
N ASP A 9 15.74 -6.34 1.03
CA ASP A 9 16.51 -6.60 -0.20
C ASP A 9 16.22 -7.98 -0.80
N GLU A 10 15.48 -8.81 -0.08
CA GLU A 10 15.03 -10.10 -0.59
C GLU A 10 14.04 -9.87 -1.74
N LEU A 11 14.21 -10.67 -2.79
CA LEU A 11 13.24 -10.77 -3.87
C LEU A 11 11.97 -11.46 -3.36
N GLN A 12 10.85 -11.19 -4.02
CA GLN A 12 9.57 -11.79 -3.68
C GLN A 12 9.64 -13.31 -3.71
N GLN A 13 9.70 -13.91 -2.52
CA GLN A 13 9.45 -15.34 -2.36
C GLN A 13 7.95 -15.58 -2.51
N GLY A 14 7.60 -16.76 -3.04
CA GLY A 14 6.21 -17.15 -3.26
C GLY A 14 5.34 -17.04 -1.99
N PRO A 15 4.01 -17.08 -2.15
CA PRO A 15 3.09 -16.77 -1.06
C PRO A 15 3.26 -17.79 0.08
N SER A 16 3.66 -17.31 1.25
CA SER A 16 3.63 -18.07 2.50
C SER A 16 2.99 -17.24 3.61
N LEU A 17 2.17 -17.89 4.44
CA LEU A 17 1.56 -17.23 5.60
C LEU A 17 2.65 -16.62 6.48
N SER A 18 2.47 -15.35 6.83
CA SER A 18 3.43 -14.61 7.66
C SER A 18 3.00 -14.62 9.14
N PRO A 19 3.94 -14.78 10.08
CA PRO A 19 3.66 -14.59 11.50
C PRO A 19 3.24 -13.14 11.80
N TRP A 20 2.51 -12.93 12.89
CA TRP A 20 2.04 -11.59 13.29
C TRP A 20 3.19 -10.60 13.51
N ALA A 21 4.38 -11.07 13.88
CA ALA A 21 5.59 -10.25 13.98
C ALA A 21 5.92 -9.52 12.67
N ASP A 22 5.68 -10.16 11.51
CA ASP A 22 5.91 -9.57 10.19
C ASP A 22 4.79 -8.61 9.76
N PHE A 23 3.62 -8.67 10.40
CA PHE A 23 2.60 -7.62 10.29
C PHE A 23 2.97 -6.40 11.13
N ILE A 24 3.53 -6.60 12.34
CA ILE A 24 4.00 -5.51 13.21
C ILE A 24 5.17 -4.75 12.59
N ALA A 25 6.08 -5.45 11.91
CA ALA A 25 7.25 -4.87 11.23
C ALA A 25 7.23 -5.22 9.72
N PRO A 26 6.26 -4.69 8.95
CA PRO A 26 6.09 -5.08 7.57
C PRO A 26 7.20 -4.49 6.71
N ARG A 27 7.85 -5.35 5.91
CA ARG A 27 8.92 -4.97 4.98
C ARG A 27 8.47 -5.13 3.55
N LEU A 28 8.59 -4.07 2.75
CA LEU A 28 8.34 -4.17 1.31
C LEU A 28 9.57 -4.78 0.63
N GLN A 29 9.35 -5.73 -0.28
CA GLN A 29 10.43 -6.38 -1.03
C GLN A 29 10.93 -5.51 -2.19
N LYS A 30 12.17 -5.75 -2.59
CA LYS A 30 12.83 -5.00 -3.66
C LYS A 30 12.26 -5.40 -5.02
N TYR A 31 12.10 -4.43 -5.91
CA TYR A 31 11.62 -4.67 -7.27
C TYR A 31 12.57 -5.63 -8.01
N PRO A 32 12.08 -6.76 -8.57
CA PRO A 32 12.95 -7.77 -9.18
C PRO A 32 13.81 -7.26 -10.34
N HIS A 33 13.31 -6.29 -11.11
CA HIS A 33 14.00 -5.75 -12.28
C HIS A 33 14.77 -4.44 -11.98
N HIS A 34 15.10 -4.17 -10.72
CA HIS A 34 15.76 -2.92 -10.29
C HIS A 34 17.13 -2.65 -10.93
N GLU A 35 17.81 -3.67 -11.46
CA GLU A 35 19.10 -3.53 -12.16
C GLU A 35 18.93 -3.23 -13.65
N GLN A 36 17.73 -3.40 -14.20
CA GLN A 36 17.48 -3.14 -15.61
C GLN A 36 17.46 -1.63 -15.88
N LYS A 37 17.95 -1.25 -17.06
CA LYS A 37 17.92 0.14 -17.49
C LYS A 37 16.50 0.55 -17.85
N ILE A 38 16.14 1.76 -17.47
CA ILE A 38 14.88 2.37 -17.91
C ILE A 38 15.06 2.84 -19.36
N THR A 39 14.25 2.32 -20.26
CA THR A 39 14.32 2.55 -21.71
C THR A 39 13.34 3.62 -22.18
N SER A 40 12.26 3.85 -21.43
CA SER A 40 11.26 4.87 -21.74
C SER A 40 10.73 5.55 -20.48
N TRP A 41 10.31 6.80 -20.64
CA TRP A 41 9.79 7.65 -19.58
C TRP A 41 8.61 8.45 -20.11
N ARG A 42 7.55 8.54 -19.32
CA ARG A 42 6.47 9.50 -19.53
C ARG A 42 5.93 9.97 -18.19
N PHE A 43 5.87 11.29 -18.01
CA PHE A 43 5.23 11.88 -16.83
C PHE A 43 3.73 11.52 -16.80
N LEU A 44 3.24 11.06 -15.65
CA LEU A 44 1.82 10.77 -15.41
C LEU A 44 1.20 11.82 -14.49
N GLY A 45 1.89 12.20 -13.41
CA GLY A 45 1.36 13.14 -12.44
C GLY A 45 2.35 13.48 -11.33
N ARG A 46 1.97 14.44 -10.50
CA ARG A 46 2.71 14.81 -9.28
C ARG A 46 1.72 15.15 -8.17
N GLY A 47 2.05 14.76 -6.95
CA GLY A 47 1.32 15.08 -5.74
C GLY A 47 2.22 15.75 -4.71
N VAL A 48 1.77 15.77 -3.45
CA VAL A 48 2.57 16.29 -2.33
C VAL A 48 3.76 15.38 -2.02
N ASP A 49 3.58 14.07 -2.16
CA ASP A 49 4.57 13.08 -1.71
C ASP A 49 5.63 12.74 -2.77
N GLY A 50 5.30 12.94 -4.04
CA GLY A 50 6.15 12.48 -5.13
C GLY A 50 5.62 12.72 -6.53
N THR A 51 6.40 12.24 -7.49
CA THR A 51 6.11 12.27 -8.93
C THR A 51 5.86 10.85 -9.43
N VAL A 52 4.82 10.64 -10.25
CA VAL A 52 4.49 9.37 -10.87
C VAL A 52 4.85 9.37 -12.34
N LEU A 53 5.56 8.32 -12.78
CA LEU A 53 6.08 8.16 -14.12
C LEU A 53 5.62 6.82 -14.70
N LYS A 54 5.26 6.79 -15.97
CA LYS A 54 5.19 5.56 -16.75
C LYS A 54 6.59 5.25 -17.24
N VAL A 55 7.08 4.04 -16.96
CA VAL A 55 8.43 3.61 -17.35
C VAL A 55 8.41 2.20 -17.93
N CYS A 56 9.35 1.93 -18.83
CA CYS A 56 9.68 0.58 -19.28
C CYS A 56 11.09 0.22 -18.81
N PHE A 57 11.26 -0.98 -18.28
CA PHE A 57 12.56 -1.57 -17.95
C PHE A 57 12.96 -2.54 -19.07
N GLY A 58 14.08 -2.28 -19.75
CA GLY A 58 14.46 -3.06 -20.94
C GLY A 58 13.34 -3.09 -21.99
N ASP A 59 13.02 -4.29 -22.47
CA ASP A 59 11.91 -4.57 -23.40
C ASP A 59 10.62 -5.01 -22.67
N GLY A 60 10.53 -4.77 -21.35
CA GLY A 60 9.39 -5.14 -20.53
C GLY A 60 8.17 -4.25 -20.72
N GLU A 61 7.04 -4.75 -20.24
CA GLU A 61 5.77 -4.01 -20.22
C GLU A 61 5.87 -2.72 -19.37
N PRO A 62 5.09 -1.68 -19.71
CA PRO A 62 5.12 -0.44 -18.96
C PRO A 62 4.57 -0.61 -17.55
N VAL A 63 5.23 0.02 -16.59
CA VAL A 63 4.84 0.08 -15.19
C VAL A 63 4.69 1.54 -14.73
N ALA A 64 3.97 1.76 -13.64
CA ALA A 64 3.95 3.04 -12.96
C ALA A 64 5.04 3.07 -11.86
N MET A 65 5.84 4.13 -11.84
CA MET A 65 6.89 4.36 -10.85
C MET A 65 6.58 5.65 -10.09
N LYS A 66 6.24 5.55 -8.81
CA LYS A 66 6.07 6.69 -7.90
C LYS A 66 7.42 6.97 -7.23
N VAL A 67 8.02 8.10 -7.53
CA VAL A 67 9.28 8.58 -6.95
C VAL A 67 8.97 9.58 -5.84
N PHE A 68 9.46 9.33 -4.63
CA PHE A 68 9.15 10.13 -3.44
C PHE A 68 10.15 11.29 -3.27
N TYR A 69 9.67 12.48 -2.93
CA TYR A 69 10.54 13.66 -2.76
C TYR A 69 11.43 13.57 -1.52
N HIS A 70 10.98 12.91 -0.45
CA HIS A 70 11.70 12.79 0.80
C HIS A 70 12.50 11.49 0.88
N THR A 71 13.83 11.60 0.75
CA THR A 71 14.77 10.47 0.75
C THR A 71 15.19 10.01 2.14
N THR A 72 14.85 10.77 3.18
CA THR A 72 15.11 10.44 4.59
C THR A 72 13.89 10.71 5.44
N ARG A 73 13.70 9.90 6.50
CA ARG A 73 12.67 10.18 7.50
C ARG A 73 12.84 11.61 8.04
N PRO A 74 11.79 12.45 8.04
CA PRO A 74 11.88 13.78 8.62
C PRO A 74 12.25 13.69 10.10
N LYS A 75 13.09 14.62 10.57
CA LYS A 75 13.43 14.68 11.99
C LYS A 75 12.16 14.92 12.83
N PRO A 76 12.04 14.29 14.01
CA PRO A 76 10.98 14.62 14.95
C PRO A 76 11.01 16.10 15.31
N VAL A 77 9.84 16.71 15.48
CA VAL A 77 9.69 18.07 16.03
C VAL A 77 9.05 17.91 17.40
N ASP A 78 9.69 18.41 18.45
CA ASP A 78 9.25 18.27 19.85
C ASP A 78 9.00 16.81 20.27
N GLY A 79 9.83 15.88 19.79
CA GLY A 79 9.69 14.45 20.04
C GLY A 79 8.59 13.75 19.23
N ILE A 80 7.84 14.49 18.41
CA ILE A 80 6.76 13.96 17.59
C ILE A 80 7.34 13.45 16.26
N ILE A 81 7.34 12.13 16.08
CA ILE A 81 7.68 11.49 14.79
C ILE A 81 6.71 12.00 13.72
N ARG A 82 7.26 12.48 12.60
CA ARG A 82 6.48 13.01 11.47
C ARG A 82 6.18 11.92 10.45
N TYR A 83 5.11 12.16 9.71
CA TYR A 83 4.73 11.43 8.51
C TYR A 83 5.90 11.34 7.51
N TRP A 84 6.19 10.13 7.03
CA TRP A 84 7.09 9.88 5.91
C TRP A 84 6.32 9.05 4.86
N PRO A 85 5.92 9.65 3.72
CA PRO A 85 5.06 8.99 2.74
C PRO A 85 5.58 7.64 2.27
N PHE A 86 6.87 7.61 1.90
CA PHE A 86 7.51 6.39 1.41
C PHE A 86 7.44 5.24 2.43
N GLU A 87 7.66 5.53 3.71
CA GLU A 87 7.54 4.52 4.77
C GLU A 87 6.12 3.98 4.88
N ARG A 88 5.12 4.86 4.98
CA ARG A 88 3.72 4.47 5.12
C ARG A 88 3.27 3.61 3.94
N GLU A 89 3.59 4.03 2.73
CA GLU A 89 3.18 3.32 1.52
C GLU A 89 3.85 1.95 1.39
N CYS A 90 5.14 1.84 1.74
CA CYS A 90 5.83 0.56 1.84
C CYS A 90 5.16 -0.40 2.83
N GLN A 91 4.82 0.10 4.03
CA GLN A 91 4.18 -0.70 5.07
C GLN A 91 2.79 -1.16 4.64
N ASN A 92 1.98 -0.26 4.08
CA ASN A 92 0.63 -0.59 3.60
C ASN A 92 0.66 -1.64 2.49
N MET A 93 1.52 -1.50 1.47
CA MET A 93 1.64 -2.50 0.42
C MET A 93 2.13 -3.85 0.94
N SER A 94 3.10 -3.85 1.86
CA SER A 94 3.59 -5.08 2.49
C SER A 94 2.53 -5.76 3.37
N LEU A 95 1.62 -5.00 3.98
CA LEU A 95 0.48 -5.56 4.72
C LEU A 95 -0.59 -6.12 3.78
N LEU A 96 -0.95 -5.40 2.72
CA LEU A 96 -1.93 -5.86 1.72
C LEU A 96 -1.47 -7.14 1.01
N GLN A 97 -0.18 -7.29 0.73
CA GLN A 97 0.41 -8.53 0.20
C GLN A 97 0.22 -9.71 1.18
N LYS A 98 0.40 -9.47 2.49
CA LYS A 98 0.17 -10.51 3.51
C LYS A 98 -1.30 -10.86 3.68
N VAL A 99 -2.18 -9.86 3.62
CA VAL A 99 -3.64 -10.06 3.63
C VAL A 99 -4.06 -10.95 2.45
N ARG A 100 -3.58 -10.65 1.23
CA ARG A 100 -3.82 -11.48 0.04
C ARG A 100 -3.36 -12.92 0.28
N CYS A 101 -2.16 -13.11 0.79
CA CYS A 101 -1.62 -14.43 1.10
C CYS A 101 -2.47 -15.17 2.14
N GLY A 102 -2.94 -14.48 3.19
CA GLY A 102 -3.86 -15.02 4.18
C GLY A 102 -5.15 -15.54 3.56
N ILE A 103 -5.77 -14.76 2.67
CA ILE A 103 -6.97 -15.16 1.93
C ILE A 103 -6.69 -16.40 1.08
N GLU A 104 -5.61 -16.42 0.31
CA GLU A 104 -5.27 -17.56 -0.56
C GLU A 104 -5.04 -18.87 0.21
N HIS A 105 -4.57 -18.80 1.46
CA HIS A 105 -4.27 -19.98 2.28
C HIS A 105 -5.41 -20.44 3.19
N SER A 106 -6.29 -19.53 3.62
CA SER A 106 -7.24 -19.79 4.70
C SER A 106 -8.66 -19.31 4.42
N SER A 107 -8.96 -18.95 3.17
CA SER A 107 -10.31 -18.54 2.73
C SER A 107 -11.35 -19.65 2.96
N PRO A 108 -12.55 -19.32 3.49
CA PRO A 108 -12.96 -17.99 3.94
C PRO A 108 -12.42 -17.63 5.33
N ILE A 109 -12.04 -16.36 5.52
CA ILE A 109 -11.64 -15.80 6.82
C ILE A 109 -12.83 -15.01 7.38
N ASP A 110 -13.35 -15.43 8.54
CA ASP A 110 -14.36 -14.67 9.26
C ASP A 110 -13.73 -13.46 9.94
N LEU A 111 -14.26 -12.27 9.67
CA LEU A 111 -13.84 -10.99 10.26
C LEU A 111 -15.00 -10.33 10.98
N ARG A 112 -14.74 -9.50 11.99
CA ARG A 112 -15.81 -8.73 12.65
C ARG A 112 -16.42 -7.72 11.67
N SER A 113 -17.75 -7.65 11.60
CA SER A 113 -18.48 -6.67 10.77
C SER A 113 -18.32 -5.23 11.26
N GLU A 114 -18.18 -5.04 12.57
CA GLU A 114 -18.07 -3.71 13.19
C GLU A 114 -16.67 -3.40 13.75
N ILE A 115 -16.06 -2.34 13.20
CA ILE A 115 -14.68 -1.95 13.53
C ILE A 115 -14.67 -0.50 14.05
N ASN A 116 -15.19 -0.33 15.26
CA ASN A 116 -15.27 0.97 15.94
C ASN A 116 -14.09 1.25 16.89
N THR A 117 -13.12 0.34 17.01
CA THR A 117 -11.91 0.54 17.82
C THR A 117 -10.66 0.02 17.11
N ARG A 118 -9.51 0.63 17.40
CA ARG A 118 -8.21 0.18 16.87
C ARG A 118 -7.91 -1.28 17.25
N GLN A 119 -8.32 -1.71 18.44
CA GLN A 119 -8.14 -3.09 18.88
C GLN A 119 -8.95 -4.09 18.05
N LYS A 120 -10.21 -3.75 17.71
CA LYS A 120 -11.03 -4.58 16.81
C LYS A 120 -10.43 -4.61 15.40
N ALA A 121 -9.97 -3.46 14.91
CA ALA A 121 -9.32 -3.34 13.61
C ALA A 121 -8.04 -4.19 13.52
N ALA A 122 -7.17 -4.08 14.52
CA ALA A 122 -5.96 -4.90 14.62
C ALA A 122 -6.28 -6.39 14.75
N ARG A 123 -7.41 -6.75 15.40
CA ARG A 123 -7.85 -8.15 15.50
C ARG A 123 -8.30 -8.71 14.14
N ASN A 124 -8.97 -7.91 13.30
CA ASN A 124 -9.30 -8.32 11.94
C ASN A 124 -8.03 -8.47 11.10
N LEU A 125 -7.08 -7.53 11.17
CA LEU A 125 -5.80 -7.67 10.48
C LEU A 125 -5.00 -8.88 10.96
N TRP A 126 -5.02 -9.17 12.27
CA TRP A 126 -4.36 -10.34 12.87
C TRP A 126 -4.89 -11.66 12.32
N ALA A 127 -6.17 -11.75 11.92
CA ALA A 127 -6.77 -12.98 11.41
C ALA A 127 -6.07 -13.53 10.14
N PHE A 128 -5.34 -12.68 9.41
CA PHE A 128 -4.56 -13.06 8.23
C PHE A 128 -3.16 -13.62 8.55
N SER A 129 -2.72 -13.58 9.80
CA SER A 129 -1.42 -14.13 10.21
C SER A 129 -1.47 -15.64 10.45
N THR A 130 -0.32 -16.29 10.55
CA THR A 130 -0.19 -17.72 10.89
C THR A 130 -0.87 -18.09 12.21
N GLU A 131 -0.80 -17.19 13.20
CA GLU A 131 -1.48 -17.34 14.49
C GLU A 131 -2.97 -17.05 14.37
N GLY A 132 -3.31 -16.04 13.55
CA GLY A 132 -4.65 -15.60 13.24
C GLY A 132 -5.53 -16.66 12.63
N SER A 133 -5.02 -17.33 11.60
CA SER A 133 -5.74 -18.31 10.80
C SER A 133 -6.17 -19.55 11.59
N LYS A 134 -5.50 -19.81 12.73
CA LYS A 134 -5.86 -20.89 13.66
C LYS A 134 -6.83 -20.44 14.75
N GLY A 135 -7.00 -19.13 14.91
CA GLY A 135 -7.86 -18.52 15.92
C GLY A 135 -9.33 -18.66 15.55
N ARG A 136 -10.20 -18.78 16.57
CA ARG A 136 -11.64 -18.68 16.40
C ARG A 136 -12.13 -17.31 16.85
N ILE A 137 -13.03 -16.71 16.08
CA ILE A 137 -13.81 -15.57 16.56
C ILE A 137 -14.89 -16.10 17.51
N SER A 138 -15.19 -15.32 18.55
CA SER A 138 -16.28 -15.65 19.48
C SER A 138 -17.62 -15.68 18.73
N GLN A 139 -18.44 -16.70 18.97
CA GLN A 139 -19.76 -16.88 18.36
C GLN A 139 -20.75 -15.73 18.64
N ALA A 140 -20.50 -14.90 19.65
CA ALA A 140 -21.34 -13.76 19.99
C ALA A 140 -21.08 -12.51 19.12
N CYS A 141 -20.15 -12.56 18.17
CA CYS A 141 -19.85 -11.44 17.28
C CYS A 141 -20.47 -11.66 15.91
N GLU A 142 -21.09 -10.62 15.36
CA GLU A 142 -21.40 -10.59 13.93
C GLU A 142 -20.11 -10.60 13.11
N THR A 143 -20.08 -11.45 12.09
CA THR A 143 -18.93 -11.62 11.22
C THR A 143 -19.30 -11.50 9.75
N VAL A 144 -18.31 -11.13 8.93
CA VAL A 144 -18.35 -11.17 7.48
C VAL A 144 -17.27 -12.14 7.03
N ALA A 145 -17.66 -13.10 6.18
CA ALA A 145 -16.72 -14.02 5.57
C ALA A 145 -16.01 -13.33 4.39
N VAL A 146 -14.69 -13.22 4.47
CA VAL A 146 -13.85 -12.69 3.39
C VAL A 146 -13.17 -13.85 2.68
N SER A 147 -13.52 -14.03 1.40
CA SER A 147 -13.00 -15.12 0.58
C SER A 147 -12.12 -14.66 -0.59
N SER A 148 -12.12 -13.36 -0.89
CA SER A 148 -11.37 -12.76 -1.97
C SER A 148 -11.00 -11.32 -1.65
N MET A 149 -9.96 -10.83 -2.31
CA MET A 149 -9.58 -9.42 -2.32
C MET A 149 -10.18 -8.77 -3.57
N PRO A 150 -10.77 -7.57 -3.49
CA PRO A 150 -11.24 -6.87 -4.69
C PRO A 150 -10.06 -6.54 -5.61
N ASN A 151 -10.37 -6.21 -6.86
CA ASN A 151 -9.33 -5.79 -7.80
C ASN A 151 -8.62 -4.55 -7.26
N MET A 152 -7.29 -4.61 -7.16
CA MET A 152 -6.43 -3.54 -6.68
C MET A 152 -5.15 -3.51 -7.51
N THR A 153 -4.58 -2.32 -7.64
CA THR A 153 -3.28 -2.11 -8.29
C THR A 153 -2.20 -2.98 -7.62
N ASN A 154 -1.49 -3.81 -8.38
CA ASN A 154 -0.38 -4.59 -7.81
C ASN A 154 0.83 -3.68 -7.56
N CYS A 155 1.51 -3.93 -6.44
CA CYS A 155 2.83 -3.38 -6.15
C CYS A 155 3.88 -4.45 -6.41
N HIS A 156 4.87 -4.09 -7.23
CA HIS A 156 5.99 -4.96 -7.63
C HIS A 156 7.23 -4.78 -6.75
N GLY A 157 7.22 -3.80 -5.84
CA GLY A 157 8.28 -3.58 -4.86
C GLY A 157 8.92 -2.20 -4.94
N TRP A 158 9.93 -2.00 -4.08
CA TRP A 158 10.67 -0.74 -4.00
C TRP A 158 11.98 -0.77 -4.80
N MET A 159 12.48 0.38 -5.19
CA MET A 159 13.84 0.53 -5.70
C MET A 159 14.44 1.90 -5.35
N LYS A 160 15.77 2.01 -5.49
CA LYS A 160 16.44 3.31 -5.50
C LYS A 160 16.60 3.81 -6.93
N VAL A 161 16.42 5.10 -7.12
CA VAL A 161 16.59 5.77 -8.41
C VAL A 161 17.62 6.90 -8.24
N PRO A 162 18.76 6.85 -8.92
CA PRO A 162 19.73 7.94 -8.87
C PRO A 162 19.12 9.25 -9.38
N GLY A 163 19.30 10.34 -8.63
CA GLY A 163 18.76 11.66 -8.98
C GLY A 163 19.25 12.15 -10.32
N LYS A 164 20.48 11.80 -10.72
CA LYS A 164 21.02 12.10 -12.07
C LYS A 164 20.09 11.60 -13.19
N THR A 165 19.44 10.45 -13.00
CA THR A 165 18.47 9.86 -13.94
C THR A 165 17.18 10.69 -14.02
N LEU A 166 16.84 11.38 -12.94
CA LEU A 166 15.62 12.17 -12.77
C LEU A 166 15.83 13.69 -12.92
N SER A 167 17.06 14.13 -13.19
CA SER A 167 17.43 15.55 -13.25
C SER A 167 16.60 16.35 -14.27
N HIS A 168 16.23 15.73 -15.39
CA HIS A 168 15.34 16.32 -16.40
C HIS A 168 13.91 16.59 -15.89
N LEU A 169 13.53 16.03 -14.74
CA LEU A 169 12.25 16.25 -14.05
C LEU A 169 12.39 17.19 -12.84
N GLY A 170 13.56 17.81 -12.65
CA GLY A 170 13.80 18.76 -11.56
C GLY A 170 14.24 18.13 -10.24
N PHE A 171 14.60 16.85 -10.22
CA PHE A 171 15.19 16.21 -9.04
C PHE A 171 16.65 16.58 -8.87
N ASP A 172 17.12 16.68 -7.62
CA ASP A 172 18.53 16.95 -7.31
C ASP A 172 19.41 15.80 -7.83
N PRO A 173 20.33 16.05 -8.78
CA PRO A 173 21.16 15.00 -9.36
C PRO A 173 22.15 14.37 -8.38
N SER A 174 22.43 15.01 -7.24
CA SER A 174 23.36 14.55 -6.21
C SER A 174 22.76 13.57 -5.21
N LEU A 175 21.43 13.39 -5.21
CA LEU A 175 20.72 12.53 -4.27
C LEU A 175 20.26 11.24 -4.93
N ASP A 176 20.15 10.17 -4.14
CA ASP A 176 19.41 8.97 -4.52
C ASP A 176 17.99 9.05 -3.96
N PHE A 177 17.00 8.79 -4.80
CA PHE A 177 15.60 8.80 -4.43
C PHE A 177 15.06 7.38 -4.25
N TYR A 178 13.98 7.26 -3.49
CA TYR A 178 13.24 6.01 -3.36
C TYR A 178 12.01 6.03 -4.28
N ALA A 179 11.69 4.88 -4.84
CA ALA A 179 10.51 4.69 -5.66
C ALA A 179 9.81 3.37 -5.34
N ILE A 180 8.50 3.32 -5.61
CA ILE A 180 7.69 2.09 -5.60
C ILE A 180 7.15 1.86 -7.02
N ILE A 181 7.19 0.60 -7.46
CA ILE A 181 6.75 0.16 -8.78
C ILE A 181 5.38 -0.51 -8.67
N TYR A 182 4.46 -0.10 -9.53
CA TYR A 182 3.09 -0.58 -9.60
C TYR A 182 2.69 -0.98 -11.02
N ASP A 183 1.59 -1.71 -11.16
CA ASP A 183 0.91 -1.84 -12.45
C ASP A 183 0.63 -0.48 -13.06
N PHE A 184 0.89 -0.33 -14.36
CA PHE A 184 0.42 0.84 -15.09
C PHE A 184 -1.09 0.70 -15.37
N ILE A 185 -1.89 1.61 -14.81
CA ILE A 185 -3.32 1.66 -15.04
C ILE A 185 -3.62 2.66 -16.15
N ALA A 186 -4.20 2.18 -17.26
CA ALA A 186 -4.62 3.06 -18.35
C ALA A 186 -5.85 3.88 -17.95
N PRO A 187 -5.96 5.14 -18.38
CA PRO A 187 -7.16 5.95 -18.14
C PRO A 187 -8.43 5.28 -18.66
N SER A 188 -9.48 5.30 -17.84
CA SER A 188 -10.80 4.76 -18.15
C SER A 188 -11.84 5.55 -17.35
N LYS A 189 -13.12 5.37 -17.70
CA LYS A 189 -14.21 5.86 -16.86
C LYS A 189 -14.17 5.12 -15.52
N GLN A 190 -14.19 5.86 -14.41
CA GLN A 190 -14.28 5.31 -13.07
C GLN A 190 -15.64 4.61 -12.88
N GLU A 191 -15.61 3.45 -12.24
CA GLU A 191 -16.78 2.67 -11.87
C GLU A 191 -16.93 2.72 -10.35
N LEU A 192 -17.96 3.43 -9.85
CA LEU A 192 -18.18 3.63 -8.40
C LEU A 192 -18.22 2.31 -7.61
N GLY A 193 -18.75 1.24 -8.19
CA GLY A 193 -18.79 -0.08 -7.56
C GLY A 193 -17.39 -0.67 -7.33
N VAL A 194 -16.42 -0.38 -8.20
CA VAL A 194 -15.02 -0.82 -8.04
C VAL A 194 -14.34 -0.06 -6.90
N VAL A 195 -14.61 1.24 -6.78
CA VAL A 195 -14.12 2.05 -5.67
C VAL A 195 -14.75 1.57 -4.35
N GLN A 196 -16.07 1.43 -4.31
CA GLN A 196 -16.78 1.00 -3.10
C GLN A 196 -16.32 -0.38 -2.61
N ALA A 197 -16.11 -1.34 -3.53
CA ALA A 197 -15.60 -2.66 -3.15
C ALA A 197 -14.23 -2.60 -2.47
N GLN A 198 -13.34 -1.69 -2.90
CA GLN A 198 -12.04 -1.47 -2.23
C GLN A 198 -12.22 -0.79 -0.88
N LEU A 199 -13.09 0.23 -0.78
CA LEU A 199 -13.38 0.92 0.50
C LEU A 199 -13.97 -0.04 1.54
N ASP A 200 -14.96 -0.85 1.15
CA ASP A 200 -15.57 -1.86 2.02
C ASP A 200 -14.55 -2.92 2.47
N PHE A 201 -13.64 -3.30 1.56
CA PHE A 201 -12.56 -4.22 1.90
C PHE A 201 -11.56 -3.59 2.86
N PHE A 202 -11.10 -2.35 2.63
CA PHE A 202 -10.21 -1.66 3.55
C PHE A 202 -10.83 -1.53 4.94
N TYR A 203 -12.12 -1.15 4.99
CA TYR A 203 -12.89 -1.13 6.23
C TYR A 203 -12.80 -2.49 6.93
N ILE A 204 -13.24 -3.59 6.29
CA ILE A 204 -13.39 -4.89 6.95
C ILE A 204 -12.05 -5.47 7.44
N ILE A 205 -10.94 -5.24 6.73
CA ILE A 205 -9.62 -5.69 7.18
C ILE A 205 -9.00 -4.78 8.26
N GLY A 206 -9.68 -3.69 8.63
CA GLY A 206 -9.33 -2.79 9.72
C GLY A 206 -8.56 -1.54 9.31
N PHE A 207 -8.42 -1.26 8.02
CA PHE A 207 -7.79 -0.02 7.55
C PHE A 207 -8.79 1.14 7.65
N SER A 208 -8.25 2.36 7.80
CA SER A 208 -9.01 3.61 7.62
C SER A 208 -8.48 4.36 6.40
N VAL A 209 -9.28 5.25 5.83
CA VAL A 209 -8.90 6.08 4.68
C VAL A 209 -8.77 7.52 5.16
N GLU A 210 -7.56 8.07 5.14
CA GLU A 210 -7.28 9.42 5.65
C GLU A 210 -7.94 10.50 4.80
N SER A 211 -7.92 10.32 3.47
CA SER A 211 -8.50 11.26 2.53
C SER A 211 -9.12 10.53 1.35
N LEU A 212 -10.42 10.70 1.16
CA LEU A 212 -11.11 10.20 -0.03
C LEU A 212 -11.08 11.27 -1.13
N LYS A 213 -10.06 11.20 -2.00
CA LYS A 213 -9.86 12.14 -3.11
C LYS A 213 -10.04 11.42 -4.45
N ALA A 214 -10.78 12.03 -5.38
CA ALA A 214 -11.02 11.47 -6.71
C ALA A 214 -9.71 11.22 -7.49
N ASP A 215 -8.71 12.08 -7.32
CA ASP A 215 -7.41 12.01 -8.02
C ASP A 215 -6.53 10.83 -7.57
N ASN A 216 -6.90 10.11 -6.51
CA ASN A 216 -6.19 8.91 -6.07
C ASN A 216 -6.68 7.63 -6.78
N TRP A 217 -7.68 7.74 -7.66
CA TRP A 217 -8.31 6.59 -8.31
C TRP A 217 -8.15 6.68 -9.82
N GLU A 218 -7.47 5.68 -10.39
CA GLU A 218 -7.18 5.64 -11.82
C GLU A 218 -7.96 4.54 -12.54
N GLY A 219 -8.06 4.68 -13.86
CA GLY A 219 -8.74 3.71 -14.71
C GLY A 219 -10.20 3.48 -14.30
N LYS A 220 -10.55 2.22 -14.02
CA LYS A 220 -11.91 1.84 -13.59
C LYS A 220 -12.21 2.21 -12.12
N GLY A 221 -11.33 2.94 -11.45
CA GLY A 221 -11.45 3.28 -10.04
C GLY A 221 -10.55 2.42 -9.15
N LEU A 222 -9.32 2.16 -9.56
CA LEU A 222 -8.31 1.46 -8.76
C LEU A 222 -7.49 2.48 -7.96
N LEU A 223 -7.29 2.23 -6.67
CA LEU A 223 -6.46 3.10 -5.84
C LEU A 223 -5.01 3.06 -6.34
N VAL A 224 -4.40 4.24 -6.51
CA VAL A 224 -2.98 4.38 -6.91
C VAL A 224 -2.14 5.16 -5.90
N ASP A 225 -2.77 5.75 -4.87
CA ASP A 225 -2.07 6.34 -3.73
C ASP A 225 -2.39 5.56 -2.45
N PHE A 226 -1.47 4.68 -2.05
CA PHE A 226 -1.64 3.86 -0.86
C PHE A 226 -1.10 4.56 0.41
N SER A 227 -0.61 5.80 0.32
CA SER A 227 -0.29 6.61 1.50
C SER A 227 -1.54 7.17 2.20
N ASP A 228 -2.67 7.24 1.50
CA ASP A 228 -3.94 7.76 2.03
C ASP A 228 -4.80 6.69 2.73
N ILE A 229 -4.31 5.45 2.86
CA ILE A 229 -4.87 4.46 3.78
C ILE A 229 -3.99 4.31 5.01
N LEU A 230 -4.60 3.98 6.14
CA LEU A 230 -3.93 3.82 7.42
C LEU A 230 -4.25 2.43 7.96
N SER A 231 -3.22 1.60 8.12
CA SER A 231 -3.37 0.33 8.81
C SER A 231 -3.71 0.55 10.29
N PRO A 232 -4.34 -0.41 10.99
CA PRO A 232 -4.58 -0.29 12.44
C PRO A 232 -3.29 -0.24 13.27
N LEU A 233 -2.15 -0.55 12.66
CA LEU A 233 -0.81 -0.47 13.25
C LEU A 233 -0.16 0.91 13.04
N ASP A 234 -0.69 1.73 12.12
CA ASP A 234 -0.27 3.12 11.95
C ASP A 234 -0.78 3.97 13.11
N ARG A 235 0.09 4.80 13.69
CA ARG A 235 -0.21 5.68 14.82
C ARG A 235 -1.30 6.72 14.53
N PHE A 236 -1.49 7.08 13.27
CA PHE A 236 -2.48 8.05 12.79
C PHE A 236 -3.84 7.42 12.50
N TRP A 237 -3.97 6.08 12.54
CA TRP A 237 -5.26 5.41 12.36
C TRP A 237 -6.36 6.00 13.23
N CYS A 238 -7.53 6.23 12.64
CA CYS A 238 -8.64 6.88 13.30
C CYS A 238 -9.97 6.12 13.06
N PRO A 239 -10.74 5.80 14.13
CA PRO A 239 -11.98 5.06 13.99
C PRO A 239 -13.09 5.84 13.27
N SER A 240 -13.00 7.16 13.16
CA SER A 240 -13.98 7.98 12.43
C SER A 240 -13.78 7.98 10.92
N LEU A 241 -12.69 7.40 10.43
CA LEU A 241 -12.28 7.40 9.01
C LEU A 241 -12.38 6.00 8.39
N VAL A 242 -13.15 5.11 9.00
CA VAL A 242 -13.15 3.69 8.64
C VAL A 242 -14.17 3.34 7.56
N ARG A 243 -15.26 4.10 7.42
CA ARG A 243 -16.33 3.78 6.46
C ARG A 243 -16.69 4.99 5.61
N TYR A 244 -16.54 4.82 4.30
CA TYR A 244 -16.86 5.81 3.29
C TYR A 244 -17.84 5.24 2.26
N GLU A 245 -18.65 6.14 1.70
CA GLU A 245 -19.42 5.87 0.50
C GLU A 245 -18.70 6.53 -0.68
N ALA A 246 -18.48 5.81 -1.76
CA ALA A 246 -17.80 6.30 -2.96
C ALA A 246 -18.52 7.51 -3.58
N GLY A 247 -19.84 7.64 -3.35
CA GLY A 247 -20.62 8.81 -3.74
C GLY A 247 -20.17 10.12 -3.09
N ALA A 248 -19.48 10.07 -1.93
CA ALA A 248 -18.97 11.25 -1.25
C ALA A 248 -17.77 11.92 -1.95
N MET A 249 -17.24 11.33 -3.03
CA MET A 249 -16.17 11.91 -3.86
C MET A 249 -16.67 12.97 -4.86
N PHE A 250 -17.97 13.02 -5.13
CA PHE A 250 -18.59 13.78 -6.22
C PHE A 250 -19.61 14.79 -5.71
#